data_AF-A0A964NYP6-F1
#
_entry.id   AF-A0A964NYP6-F1
#
_cell.length_a   1.000
_cell.length_b   1.000
_cell.length_c   1.000
_cell.angle_alpha   90.00
_cell.angle_beta   90.00
_cell.angle_gamma   90.00
#
_symmetry.space_group_name_H-M   'P 1'
#
loop_
_entity.id
_entity.type
_entity.pdbx_description
1 polymer ?
#
loop_
_entity_poly.entity_id
_entity_poly.type
_entity_poly.pdbx_seq_one_letter_code
_entity_poly.pdbx_strand_id
1 'polypeptide(L)'
;MEGLTGQDAGAPMSPLPPSSMRGIEAIKILARARGLLFDSAGVPAELDSIHGTALEEVGHAGGLSLVASRCLLSALAAADLPAIARFADGGYVVIDVATADSVLLTTTESESPDIVDVGQLASVWTDMLWMPGSEHVGNATEQPLFEDRPTSRRIGRIIGWSVLVMALVMVFAGMSVVAWMGLQPVDTEFVAIGRMVPDPAPASLVAPASGVLRSLSLTEGKAVQAGEVIGEIDSVVPINPDHERADIAEAAVGAARASALLAALNADAPPVLREVPDLDPVRRAIEQQHLIARFEDYRGKIAAINAEAEQRRVERVAAEELAARTADALEAIRKQVAEMRPLLEQGIISRNSFLEKDARRTELERELGRHREFVVERARAMEGLEARRRSIRSELERTLYVERDEFAKLLAQLRKPAPPQTRMVTIVAPLDGIVRRIAPLEVGKPIKQGEEVAGIAPPTPPLELEVITDAAEAFRVKPGQIGRATLTVPMAGSPELAVRVASVAEHATGPAPRQRSTRIRLLTEKLSGSSGALAYDSQATWQVRLQTGAEMMMDRWIRQWQER
;
A
#
# COMPACT_ATOMS: atom_id res chain seq x y z
N MET A 1 47.80 -8.49 42.03
CA MET A 1 48.43 -8.31 43.35
C MET A 1 49.47 -7.21 43.24
N GLU A 2 49.54 -6.36 44.26
CA GLU A 2 50.34 -5.13 44.32
C GLU A 2 51.85 -5.31 44.12
N GLY A 3 52.47 -4.24 43.60
CA GLY A 3 53.81 -3.83 44.00
C GLY A 3 54.85 -3.93 42.90
N LEU A 4 55.14 -2.79 42.25
CA LEU A 4 56.49 -2.24 42.00
C LEU A 4 56.36 -1.05 41.03
N THR A 5 56.42 0.16 41.59
CA THR A 5 56.79 1.36 40.83
C THR A 5 58.31 1.42 40.71
N GLY A 6 58.83 1.71 39.51
CA GLY A 6 60.22 2.13 39.34
C GLY A 6 60.91 1.61 38.08
N GLN A 7 60.91 2.43 37.03
CA GLN A 7 62.10 2.87 36.31
C GLN A 7 63.06 1.78 35.78
N ASP A 8 62.96 1.48 34.48
CA ASP A 8 64.08 1.35 33.52
C ASP A 8 63.46 0.99 32.15
N ALA A 9 63.36 1.94 31.22
CA ALA A 9 64.35 2.12 30.17
C ALA A 9 64.67 0.82 29.41
N GLY A 10 63.87 0.53 28.37
CA GLY A 10 64.33 -0.17 27.17
C GLY A 10 64.55 -1.68 27.29
N ALA A 11 63.47 -2.45 27.48
CA ALA A 11 63.49 -3.83 26.98
C ALA A 11 63.52 -3.76 25.43
N PRO A 12 64.41 -4.50 24.74
CA PRO A 12 64.39 -4.56 23.29
C PRO A 12 63.06 -5.19 22.87
N MET A 13 62.23 -4.45 22.12
CA MET A 13 60.92 -4.93 21.71
C MET A 13 61.06 -6.19 20.86
N SER A 14 60.39 -7.26 21.29
CA SER A 14 60.47 -8.56 20.66
C SER A 14 59.79 -8.52 19.29
N PRO A 15 60.36 -9.18 18.26
CA PRO A 15 59.66 -9.36 16.99
C PRO A 15 58.36 -10.12 17.21
N LEU A 16 57.32 -9.77 16.43
CA LEU A 16 55.97 -10.29 16.59
C LEU A 16 55.96 -11.84 16.61
N PRO A 17 55.37 -12.50 17.63
CA PRO A 17 55.36 -13.95 17.70
C PRO A 17 54.48 -14.54 16.57
N PRO A 18 54.84 -15.72 16.02
CA PRO A 18 54.02 -16.36 14.98
C PRO A 18 52.63 -16.70 15.55
N SER A 19 51.57 -16.34 14.83
CA SER A 19 50.17 -16.38 15.28
C SER A 19 49.54 -17.78 15.31
N SER A 20 50.31 -18.86 15.21
CA SER A 20 49.83 -20.23 14.91
C SER A 20 49.03 -20.92 16.03
N MET A 21 48.47 -20.15 16.97
CA MET A 21 47.65 -20.64 18.07
C MET A 21 46.19 -20.86 17.63
N ARG A 22 45.62 -22.01 18.06
CA ARG A 22 44.23 -22.37 17.75
C ARG A 22 43.24 -21.55 18.58
N GLY A 23 42.06 -21.27 18.01
CA GLY A 23 41.04 -20.45 18.67
C GLY A 23 40.62 -20.98 20.04
N ILE A 24 40.51 -22.30 20.22
CA ILE A 24 40.15 -22.91 21.51
C ILE A 24 41.22 -22.72 22.60
N GLU A 25 42.49 -22.69 22.21
CA GLU A 25 43.59 -22.46 23.14
C GLU A 25 43.59 -20.99 23.58
N ALA A 26 43.31 -20.07 22.65
CA ALA A 26 43.16 -18.64 22.97
C ALA A 26 42.03 -18.41 23.97
N ILE A 27 40.91 -19.13 23.84
CA ILE A 27 39.79 -19.09 24.81
C ILE A 27 40.20 -19.65 26.17
N LYS A 28 40.97 -20.75 26.22
CA LYS A 28 41.48 -21.31 27.48
C LYS A 28 42.42 -20.35 28.20
N ILE A 29 43.33 -19.70 27.46
CA ILE A 29 44.23 -18.69 28.04
C ILE A 29 43.42 -17.50 28.54
N LEU A 30 42.46 -16.99 27.74
CA LEU A 30 41.61 -15.87 28.14
C LEU A 30 40.78 -16.19 29.40
N ALA A 31 40.15 -17.37 29.46
CA ALA A 31 39.37 -17.80 30.61
C ALA A 31 40.26 -17.90 31.87
N ARG A 32 41.47 -18.48 31.75
CA ARG A 32 42.44 -18.53 32.85
C ARG A 32 42.87 -17.13 33.29
N ALA A 33 43.16 -16.24 32.36
CA ALA A 33 43.59 -14.87 32.66
C ALA A 33 42.53 -14.09 33.45
N ARG A 34 41.23 -14.36 33.21
CA ARG A 34 40.12 -13.78 34.00
C ARG A 34 39.65 -14.65 35.17
N GLY A 35 40.32 -15.75 35.47
CA GLY A 35 40.00 -16.63 36.60
C GLY A 35 38.71 -17.46 36.43
N LEU A 36 38.25 -17.67 35.20
CA LEU A 36 37.04 -18.43 34.85
C LEU A 36 37.41 -19.88 34.48
N LEU A 37 36.54 -20.84 34.82
CA LEU A 37 36.71 -22.25 34.45
C LEU A 37 36.06 -22.50 33.08
N PHE A 38 36.85 -22.94 32.10
CA PHE A 38 36.36 -23.34 30.77
C PHE A 38 36.45 -24.86 30.63
N ASP A 39 35.33 -25.52 30.34
CA ASP A 39 35.28 -26.96 30.12
C ASP A 39 35.34 -27.27 28.62
N SER A 40 36.49 -27.76 28.16
CA SER A 40 36.66 -28.13 26.75
C SER A 40 36.11 -29.52 26.39
N ALA A 41 35.65 -30.32 27.36
CA ALA A 41 35.17 -31.67 27.09
C ALA A 41 33.85 -31.70 26.30
N GLY A 42 33.06 -30.61 26.38
CA GLY A 42 31.81 -30.45 25.64
C GLY A 42 31.96 -29.95 24.20
N VAL A 43 33.17 -29.58 23.76
CA VAL A 43 33.41 -29.05 22.42
C VAL A 43 33.56 -30.20 21.42
N PRO A 44 32.75 -30.27 20.33
CA PRO A 44 32.88 -31.31 19.32
C PRO A 44 34.27 -31.31 18.66
N ALA A 45 34.88 -32.49 18.48
CA ALA A 45 36.25 -32.63 17.96
C ALA A 45 36.46 -32.00 16.56
N GLU A 46 35.38 -31.83 15.79
CA GLU A 46 35.39 -31.17 14.48
C GLU A 46 35.65 -29.66 14.59
N LEU A 47 35.17 -29.02 15.66
CA LEU A 47 35.36 -27.59 15.97
C LEU A 47 36.74 -27.30 16.59
N ASP A 48 37.39 -28.30 17.18
CA ASP A 48 38.69 -28.20 17.85
C ASP A 48 39.88 -28.01 16.87
N SER A 49 39.67 -28.31 15.57
CA SER A 49 40.71 -28.30 14.54
C SER A 49 40.75 -27.04 13.65
N ILE A 50 39.80 -26.11 13.81
CA ILE A 50 39.55 -25.04 12.84
C ILE A 50 40.35 -23.77 13.19
N HIS A 51 41.27 -23.34 12.32
CA HIS A 51 41.99 -22.05 12.41
C HIS A 51 41.15 -20.86 11.87
N GLY A 52 39.81 -20.89 11.99
CA GLY A 52 38.93 -19.97 11.26
C GLY A 52 37.53 -19.75 11.87
N THR A 53 37.25 -18.49 12.20
CA THR A 53 35.95 -17.77 12.34
C THR A 53 34.71 -18.45 12.95
N ALA A 54 34.86 -19.34 13.93
CA ALA A 54 33.73 -19.76 14.77
C ALA A 54 34.06 -19.67 16.28
N LEU A 55 34.80 -18.64 16.70
CA LEU A 55 35.22 -18.49 18.11
C LEU A 55 34.04 -18.32 19.07
N GLU A 56 32.99 -17.64 18.64
CA GLU A 56 31.79 -17.41 19.46
C GLU A 56 31.05 -18.73 19.72
N GLU A 57 30.94 -19.59 18.71
CA GLU A 57 30.30 -20.91 18.83
C GLU A 57 31.13 -21.86 19.71
N VAL A 58 32.46 -21.85 19.57
CA VAL A 58 33.37 -22.65 20.42
C VAL A 58 33.35 -22.15 21.86
N GLY A 59 33.35 -20.83 22.07
CA GLY A 59 33.21 -20.22 23.38
C GLY A 59 31.91 -20.66 24.04
N HIS A 60 30.80 -20.52 23.33
CA HIS A 60 29.47 -20.86 23.86
C HIS A 60 29.34 -22.35 24.17
N ALA A 61 29.85 -23.24 23.31
CA ALA A 61 29.85 -24.68 23.54
C ALA A 61 30.67 -25.10 24.78
N GLY A 62 31.72 -24.35 25.12
CA GLY A 62 32.51 -24.54 26.35
C GLY A 62 32.11 -23.65 27.54
N GLY A 63 30.96 -22.98 27.46
CA GLY A 63 30.35 -22.22 28.57
C GLY A 63 30.78 -20.75 28.72
N LEU A 64 31.46 -20.17 27.73
CA LEU A 64 31.91 -18.77 27.73
C LEU A 64 31.23 -17.96 26.62
N SER A 65 30.47 -16.92 26.98
CA SER A 65 29.88 -16.03 25.96
C SER A 65 30.95 -15.06 25.43
N LEU A 66 31.26 -15.12 24.14
CA LEU A 66 32.19 -14.21 23.47
C LEU A 66 31.42 -13.35 22.48
N VAL A 67 31.75 -12.06 22.44
CA VAL A 67 31.18 -11.10 21.49
C VAL A 67 32.31 -10.54 20.65
N ALA A 68 32.22 -10.74 19.33
CA ALA A 68 33.08 -10.10 18.36
C ALA A 68 32.75 -8.61 18.27
N SER A 69 33.76 -7.78 18.49
CA SER A 69 33.69 -6.35 18.25
C SER A 69 34.76 -5.94 17.26
N ARG A 70 34.42 -4.98 16.40
CA ARG A 70 35.42 -4.34 15.56
C ARG A 70 36.17 -3.28 16.36
N CYS A 71 37.46 -3.46 16.54
CA CYS A 71 38.31 -2.52 17.27
C CYS A 71 39.50 -2.11 16.38
N LEU A 72 39.61 -0.81 16.12
CA LEU A 72 40.80 -0.25 15.45
C LEU A 72 41.97 -0.28 16.43
N LEU A 73 43.17 -0.50 15.90
CA LEU A 73 44.40 -0.57 16.71
C LEU A 73 44.63 0.67 17.59
N SER A 74 44.27 1.86 17.08
CA SER A 74 44.36 3.13 17.81
C SER A 74 43.39 3.23 19.00
N ALA A 75 42.41 2.33 19.08
CA ALA A 75 41.44 2.24 20.17
C ALA A 75 41.73 1.06 21.13
N LEU A 76 42.79 0.28 20.88
CA LEU A 76 43.11 -0.92 21.66
C LEU A 76 43.48 -0.60 23.12
N ALA A 77 44.19 0.51 23.37
CA ALA A 77 44.52 0.97 24.73
C ALA A 77 43.30 1.37 25.58
N ALA A 78 42.14 1.54 24.97
CA ALA A 78 40.87 1.85 25.63
C ALA A 78 39.88 0.67 25.61
N ALA A 79 40.30 -0.50 25.09
CA ALA A 79 39.47 -1.70 25.03
C ALA A 79 39.53 -2.51 26.34
N ASP A 80 38.50 -3.32 26.59
CA ASP A 80 38.34 -4.07 27.82
C ASP A 80 39.11 -5.42 27.76
N LEU A 81 40.41 -5.35 28.06
CA LEU A 81 41.38 -6.45 27.95
C LEU A 81 41.46 -7.28 29.26
N PRO A 82 41.91 -8.54 29.26
CA PRO A 82 42.37 -9.31 28.12
C PRO A 82 41.25 -9.69 27.16
N ALA A 83 41.58 -9.77 25.88
CA ALA A 83 40.67 -10.16 24.81
C ALA A 83 41.41 -10.91 23.71
N ILE A 84 40.69 -11.67 22.88
CA ILE A 84 41.32 -12.44 21.81
C ILE A 84 41.32 -11.61 20.54
N ALA A 85 42.47 -11.40 19.95
CA ALA A 85 42.61 -10.80 18.64
C ALA A 85 42.86 -11.86 17.57
N ARG A 86 42.42 -11.57 16.35
CA ARG A 86 42.75 -12.39 15.18
C ARG A 86 43.67 -11.62 14.25
N PHE A 87 44.74 -12.29 13.81
CA PHE A 87 45.67 -11.74 12.84
C PHE A 87 45.31 -12.16 11.41
N ALA A 88 45.79 -11.40 10.44
CA ALA A 88 45.45 -11.49 9.03
C ALA A 88 45.86 -12.83 8.37
N ASP A 89 46.84 -13.52 8.96
CA ASP A 89 47.28 -14.87 8.60
C ASP A 89 46.36 -15.99 9.13
N GLY A 90 45.32 -15.63 9.90
CA GLY A 90 44.26 -16.52 10.36
C GLY A 90 44.43 -17.01 11.80
N GLY A 91 45.55 -16.72 12.44
CA GLY A 91 45.88 -17.10 13.82
C GLY A 91 45.26 -16.23 14.91
N TYR A 92 45.28 -16.70 16.17
CA TYR A 92 44.70 -15.99 17.32
C TYR A 92 45.74 -15.72 18.40
N VAL A 93 45.66 -14.55 19.03
CA VAL A 93 46.55 -14.18 20.15
C VAL A 93 45.72 -13.52 21.23
N VAL A 94 46.02 -13.82 22.50
CA VAL A 94 45.39 -13.10 23.62
C VAL A 94 46.15 -11.82 23.86
N ILE A 95 45.47 -10.71 23.65
CA ILE A 95 45.98 -9.39 23.97
C ILE A 95 45.54 -9.04 25.38
N ASP A 96 46.50 -8.67 26.21
CA ASP A 96 46.23 -8.21 27.57
C ASP A 96 46.47 -6.70 27.64
N VAL A 97 47.35 -6.20 28.52
CA VAL A 97 47.52 -4.76 28.69
C VAL A 97 48.14 -4.10 27.45
N ALA A 98 47.50 -3.01 26.99
CA ALA A 98 47.96 -2.18 25.87
C ALA A 98 48.23 -0.74 26.32
N THR A 99 49.32 -0.14 25.82
CA THR A 99 49.70 1.27 26.00
C THR A 99 49.68 1.99 24.64
N ALA A 100 49.94 3.29 24.61
CA ALA A 100 49.91 4.09 23.37
C ALA A 100 50.88 3.57 22.29
N ASP A 101 52.02 2.98 22.71
CA ASP A 101 53.08 2.53 21.79
C ASP A 101 53.36 1.03 21.86
N SER A 102 52.96 0.28 22.91
CA SER A 102 53.20 -1.17 23.01
C SER A 102 52.09 -1.98 23.68
N VAL A 103 52.03 -3.29 23.39
CA VAL A 103 50.96 -4.22 23.77
C VAL A 103 51.55 -5.55 24.23
N LEU A 104 51.00 -6.14 25.30
CA LEU A 104 51.34 -7.48 25.76
C LEU A 104 50.54 -8.56 25.01
N LEU A 105 51.26 -9.50 24.42
CA LEU A 105 50.73 -10.64 23.68
C LEU A 105 51.02 -11.95 24.42
N THR A 106 50.00 -12.78 24.59
CA THR A 106 50.16 -14.13 25.15
C THR A 106 49.79 -15.16 24.09
N THR A 107 50.70 -16.09 23.83
CA THR A 107 50.51 -17.26 22.96
C THR A 107 50.70 -18.55 23.76
N THR A 108 50.36 -19.71 23.18
CA THR A 108 50.56 -21.01 23.85
C THR A 108 52.03 -21.39 24.07
N GLU A 109 52.96 -20.85 23.28
CA GLU A 109 54.38 -21.23 23.32
C GLU A 109 55.21 -20.36 24.29
N SER A 110 54.68 -19.22 24.74
CA SER A 110 55.40 -18.28 25.62
C SER A 110 54.99 -18.48 27.08
N GLU A 111 55.94 -18.80 27.97
CA GLU A 111 55.69 -18.98 29.42
C GLU A 111 55.35 -17.66 30.13
N SER A 112 55.64 -16.51 29.51
CA SER A 112 55.33 -15.17 30.01
C SER A 112 54.93 -14.24 28.84
N PRO A 113 54.01 -13.28 29.03
CA PRO A 113 53.52 -12.45 27.92
C PRO A 113 54.61 -11.54 27.33
N ASP A 114 54.64 -11.44 25.99
CA ASP A 114 55.64 -10.70 25.21
C ASP A 114 55.18 -9.27 24.89
N ILE A 115 56.06 -8.27 25.03
CA ILE A 115 55.75 -6.85 24.76
C ILE A 115 56.10 -6.49 23.31
N VAL A 116 55.13 -5.97 22.55
CA VAL A 116 55.25 -5.67 21.12
C VAL A 116 54.77 -4.24 20.81
N ASP A 117 55.40 -3.57 19.84
CA ASP A 117 55.02 -2.22 19.39
C ASP A 117 53.68 -2.18 18.63
N VAL A 118 52.86 -1.18 18.92
CA VAL A 118 51.55 -0.96 18.27
C VAL A 118 51.72 -0.72 16.76
N GLY A 119 52.76 0.00 16.32
CA GLY A 119 53.04 0.21 14.90
C GLY A 119 53.38 -1.08 14.14
N GLN A 120 54.02 -2.06 14.80
CA GLN A 120 54.29 -3.37 14.20
C GLN A 120 53.02 -4.23 14.10
N LEU A 121 52.17 -4.18 15.13
CA LEU A 121 50.88 -4.89 15.18
C LEU A 121 49.91 -4.43 14.07
N ALA A 122 50.00 -3.16 13.65
CA ALA A 122 49.16 -2.57 12.61
C ALA A 122 49.24 -3.30 11.26
N SER A 123 50.35 -3.97 10.98
CA SER A 123 50.58 -4.62 9.68
C SER A 123 49.86 -5.98 9.53
N VAL A 124 49.50 -6.60 10.64
CA VAL A 124 48.89 -7.95 10.72
C VAL A 124 47.52 -7.96 11.40
N TRP A 125 47.05 -6.80 11.85
CA TRP A 125 45.77 -6.63 12.54
C TRP A 125 44.57 -6.72 11.59
N THR A 126 43.49 -7.38 12.03
CA THR A 126 42.28 -7.58 11.22
C THR A 126 41.04 -6.86 11.74
N ASP A 127 41.22 -5.86 12.61
CA ASP A 127 40.16 -5.05 13.25
C ASP A 127 39.14 -5.83 14.07
N MET A 128 39.37 -7.11 14.38
CA MET A 128 38.42 -7.96 15.09
C MET A 128 38.99 -8.41 16.43
N LEU A 129 38.25 -8.11 17.49
CA LEU A 129 38.57 -8.48 18.87
C LEU A 129 37.36 -9.19 19.50
N TRP A 130 37.58 -10.35 20.11
CA TRP A 130 36.56 -11.08 20.84
C TRP A 130 36.74 -10.87 22.32
N MET A 131 35.70 -10.29 22.94
CA MET A 131 35.65 -10.00 24.37
C MET A 131 34.57 -10.86 25.03
N PRO A 132 34.73 -11.30 26.29
CA PRO A 132 33.67 -12.01 26.99
C PRO A 132 32.45 -11.08 27.20
N GLY A 133 31.26 -11.53 26.79
CA GLY A 133 30.00 -10.81 27.00
C GLY A 133 29.40 -11.14 28.38
N SER A 134 29.05 -10.11 29.17
CA SER A 134 28.49 -10.25 30.52
C SER A 134 26.97 -10.47 30.51
N GLU A 135 26.48 -11.56 31.11
CA GLU A 135 25.06 -11.70 31.48
C GLU A 135 24.82 -11.22 32.93
N HIS A 136 23.86 -10.30 33.07
CA HIS A 136 23.26 -9.75 34.30
C HIS A 136 24.19 -9.07 35.32
N VAL A 137 24.21 -7.73 35.31
CA VAL A 137 23.56 -6.83 36.29
C VAL A 137 23.74 -5.39 35.81
N GLY A 138 22.66 -4.60 35.93
CA GLY A 138 22.51 -3.30 35.30
C GLY A 138 23.32 -2.14 35.88
N ASN A 139 23.19 -1.03 35.13
CA ASN A 139 23.50 0.35 35.47
C ASN A 139 24.93 0.71 35.88
N ALA A 140 25.31 1.90 35.37
CA ALA A 140 26.47 2.72 35.71
C ALA A 140 27.76 2.39 34.94
N THR A 141 28.09 3.33 34.04
CA THR A 141 29.40 4.02 33.98
C THR A 141 30.54 3.37 34.75
N GLU A 142 31.65 3.09 34.06
CA GLU A 142 32.97 3.24 34.68
C GLU A 142 34.09 3.34 33.63
N GLN A 143 34.98 4.31 33.86
CA GLN A 143 36.37 4.34 33.40
C GLN A 143 37.22 3.45 34.33
N PRO A 144 38.44 3.05 33.91
CA PRO A 144 39.62 3.38 34.73
C PRO A 144 40.84 3.74 33.85
N LEU A 145 41.54 4.85 34.02
CA LEU A 145 42.58 5.19 35.02
C LEU A 145 43.69 4.14 35.21
N PHE A 146 44.90 4.43 34.71
CA PHE A 146 46.16 4.16 35.41
C PHE A 146 47.26 5.15 34.99
N GLU A 147 47.96 5.64 36.01
CA GLU A 147 49.00 6.67 36.04
C GLU A 147 50.23 6.07 36.73
N ASP A 148 51.46 6.40 36.31
CA ASP A 148 52.67 6.44 37.16
C ASP A 148 53.85 7.10 36.39
N ARG A 149 54.45 8.25 36.79
CA ARG A 149 55.47 8.57 37.83
C ARG A 149 56.95 8.22 37.44
N PRO A 150 58.01 8.83 38.04
CA PRO A 150 58.41 10.26 38.11
C PRO A 150 59.95 10.50 37.95
N THR A 151 60.46 11.74 37.78
CA THR A 151 61.64 12.32 38.52
C THR A 151 62.04 13.75 38.09
N SER A 152 62.47 14.56 39.07
CA SER A 152 63.12 15.90 39.02
C SER A 152 62.25 17.17 38.79
N ARG A 153 61.24 17.35 39.65
CA ARG A 153 60.56 18.64 39.87
C ARG A 153 61.46 19.62 40.65
N ARG A 154 61.85 20.76 40.07
CA ARG A 154 61.72 22.12 40.67
C ARG A 154 61.89 23.26 39.65
N ILE A 155 62.56 23.05 38.51
CA ILE A 155 62.84 24.15 37.56
C ILE A 155 61.73 24.35 36.50
N GLY A 156 61.03 23.29 36.07
CA GLY A 156 59.98 23.38 35.03
C GLY A 156 58.65 24.03 35.45
N ARG A 157 58.41 24.24 36.75
CA ARG A 157 57.09 24.66 37.26
C ARG A 157 56.78 26.14 37.03
N ILE A 158 57.81 27.00 36.89
CA ILE A 158 57.63 28.45 36.68
C ILE A 158 57.33 28.75 35.20
N ILE A 159 57.96 28.03 34.27
CA ILE A 159 57.75 28.21 32.82
C ILE A 159 56.39 27.66 32.39
N GLY A 160 55.94 26.55 32.98
CA GLY A 160 54.60 25.99 32.67
C GLY A 160 53.45 26.92 33.07
N TRP A 161 53.58 27.68 34.16
CA TRP A 161 52.52 28.57 34.63
C TRP A 161 52.36 29.83 33.76
N SER A 162 53.44 30.38 33.19
CA SER A 162 53.34 31.57 32.34
C SER A 162 52.70 31.27 30.97
N VAL A 163 53.02 30.11 30.37
CA VAL A 163 52.41 29.66 29.10
C VAL A 163 50.93 29.35 29.29
N LEU A 164 50.56 28.71 30.40
CA LEU A 164 49.16 28.43 30.73
C LEU A 164 48.32 29.70 30.85
N VAL A 165 48.84 30.73 31.55
CA VAL A 165 48.11 32.00 31.75
C VAL A 165 47.92 32.75 30.43
N MET A 166 48.95 32.79 29.57
CA MET A 166 48.84 33.46 28.27
C MET A 166 47.85 32.76 27.33
N ALA A 167 47.84 31.41 27.33
CA ALA A 167 46.86 30.62 26.60
C ALA A 167 45.44 30.89 27.11
N LEU A 168 45.24 30.96 28.43
CA LEU A 168 43.94 31.23 29.04
C LEU A 168 43.40 32.62 28.68
N VAL A 169 44.27 33.63 28.63
CA VAL A 169 43.89 35.00 28.23
C VAL A 169 43.49 35.07 26.75
N MET A 170 44.21 34.38 25.86
CA MET A 170 43.83 34.32 24.44
C MET A 170 42.50 33.58 24.23
N VAL A 171 42.27 32.49 24.95
CA VAL A 171 40.99 31.76 24.91
C VAL A 171 39.85 32.65 25.42
N PHE A 172 40.05 33.34 26.54
CA PHE A 172 39.06 34.25 27.10
C PHE A 172 38.75 35.44 26.18
N ALA A 173 39.76 36.03 25.55
CA ALA A 173 39.59 37.10 24.57
C ALA A 173 38.84 36.61 23.32
N GLY A 174 39.18 35.41 22.81
CA GLY A 174 38.45 34.78 21.71
C GLY A 174 36.99 34.51 22.05
N MET A 175 36.72 33.94 23.23
CA MET A 175 35.35 33.70 23.71
C MET A 175 34.55 34.99 23.88
N SER A 176 35.19 36.08 24.30
CA SER A 176 34.52 37.37 24.49
C SER A 176 34.05 37.99 23.16
N VAL A 177 34.86 37.86 22.09
CA VAL A 177 34.47 38.32 20.75
C VAL A 177 33.33 37.48 20.18
N VAL A 178 33.39 36.16 20.35
CA VAL A 178 32.32 35.24 19.92
C VAL A 178 31.01 35.53 20.66
N ALA A 179 31.07 35.77 21.97
CA ALA A 179 29.92 36.15 22.76
C ALA A 179 29.32 37.50 22.33
N TRP A 180 30.16 38.50 22.04
CA TRP A 180 29.71 39.82 21.58
C TRP A 180 28.97 39.74 20.23
N MET A 181 29.45 38.90 19.30
CA MET A 181 28.78 38.66 18.02
C MET A 181 27.44 37.90 18.17
N GLY A 182 27.29 37.06 19.19
CA GLY A 182 26.02 36.37 19.48
C GLY A 182 24.97 37.25 20.16
N LEU A 183 25.39 38.33 20.85
CA LEU A 183 24.50 39.14 21.68
C LEU A 183 24.01 40.44 21.02
N GLN A 184 24.50 40.78 19.82
CA GLN A 184 24.09 41.99 19.09
C GLN A 184 23.00 41.67 18.04
N PRO A 185 21.72 42.02 18.31
CA PRO A 185 20.65 41.95 17.32
C PRO A 185 20.86 43.02 16.24
N VAL A 186 20.81 42.62 14.98
CA VAL A 186 20.85 43.54 13.83
C VAL A 186 19.49 43.52 13.14
N ASP A 187 18.91 44.70 12.96
CA ASP A 187 17.66 44.85 12.23
C ASP A 187 17.83 44.35 10.79
N THR A 188 16.87 43.53 10.36
CA THR A 188 16.83 43.02 9.00
C THR A 188 15.58 43.50 8.29
N GLU A 189 15.79 44.19 7.18
CA GLU A 189 14.71 44.63 6.30
C GLU A 189 14.59 43.63 5.15
N PHE A 190 13.37 43.14 4.93
CA PHE A 190 13.02 42.39 3.73
C PHE A 190 12.56 43.37 2.66
N VAL A 191 13.21 43.34 1.51
CA VAL A 191 12.93 44.22 0.39
C VAL A 191 12.50 43.39 -0.81
N ALA A 192 11.29 43.58 -1.30
CA ALA A 192 10.79 42.84 -2.45
C ALA A 192 9.92 43.71 -3.35
N ILE A 193 9.79 43.30 -4.61
CA ILE A 193 8.99 44.01 -5.61
C ILE A 193 7.62 43.33 -5.71
N GLY A 194 6.56 44.10 -5.48
CA GLY A 194 5.18 43.66 -5.59
C GLY A 194 4.40 44.43 -6.64
N ARG A 195 3.24 43.89 -7.00
CA ARG A 195 2.26 44.51 -7.90
C ARG A 195 0.90 44.56 -7.22
N MET A 196 0.10 45.57 -7.53
CA MET A 196 -1.26 45.66 -7.01
C MET A 196 -2.18 44.73 -7.77
N VAL A 197 -2.91 43.87 -7.05
CA VAL A 197 -3.89 42.95 -7.61
C VAL A 197 -5.23 43.18 -6.90
N PRO A 198 -6.34 43.26 -7.66
CA PRO A 198 -7.67 43.35 -7.05
C PRO A 198 -8.04 42.04 -6.35
N ASP A 199 -8.55 42.13 -5.12
CA ASP A 199 -9.15 41.02 -4.38
C ASP A 199 -10.67 41.28 -4.16
N PRO A 200 -11.59 40.40 -4.58
CA PRO A 200 -11.37 39.15 -5.32
C PRO A 200 -10.93 39.36 -6.78
N ALA A 201 -10.16 38.41 -7.31
CA ALA A 201 -9.74 38.38 -8.70
C ALA A 201 -10.96 38.33 -9.65
N PRO A 202 -10.86 38.89 -10.88
CA PRO A 202 -11.95 38.83 -11.85
C PRO A 202 -12.30 37.36 -12.16
N ALA A 203 -13.59 37.04 -12.10
CA ALA A 203 -14.11 35.70 -12.37
C ALA A 203 -14.66 35.60 -13.80
N SER A 204 -14.26 34.56 -14.52
CA SER A 204 -14.86 34.17 -15.79
C SER A 204 -16.12 33.34 -15.53
N LEU A 205 -17.27 33.83 -15.97
CA LEU A 205 -18.52 33.08 -16.02
C LEU A 205 -18.44 32.09 -17.18
N VAL A 206 -18.56 30.81 -16.90
CA VAL A 206 -18.51 29.72 -17.91
C VAL A 206 -19.82 28.96 -17.95
N ALA A 207 -20.13 28.35 -19.09
CA ALA A 207 -21.32 27.53 -19.26
C ALA A 207 -21.24 26.24 -18.41
N PRO A 208 -22.21 25.96 -17.52
CA PRO A 208 -22.19 24.78 -16.65
C PRO A 208 -22.50 23.46 -17.36
N ALA A 209 -23.16 23.51 -18.52
CA ALA A 209 -23.53 22.35 -19.33
C ALA A 209 -23.52 22.70 -20.82
N SER A 210 -23.33 21.69 -21.67
CA SER A 210 -23.53 21.83 -23.12
C SER A 210 -25.02 21.83 -23.46
N GLY A 211 -25.45 22.65 -24.40
CA GLY A 211 -26.85 22.74 -24.81
C GLY A 211 -27.14 23.92 -25.74
N VAL A 212 -28.42 24.26 -25.94
CA VAL A 212 -28.82 25.44 -26.71
C VAL A 212 -29.06 26.61 -25.75
N LEU A 213 -28.40 27.74 -25.99
CA LEU A 213 -28.57 28.94 -25.17
C LEU A 213 -29.98 29.53 -25.40
N ARG A 214 -30.85 29.49 -24.39
CA ARG A 214 -32.26 29.91 -24.52
C ARG A 214 -32.46 31.39 -24.18
N SER A 215 -31.73 31.88 -23.18
CA SER A 215 -31.78 33.27 -22.74
C SER A 215 -30.45 33.69 -22.16
N LEU A 216 -30.07 34.95 -22.41
CA LEU A 216 -28.92 35.60 -21.80
C LEU A 216 -29.31 37.03 -21.43
N SER A 217 -29.49 37.28 -20.14
CA SER A 217 -29.93 38.53 -19.55
C SER A 217 -28.75 39.33 -19.00
N LEU A 218 -27.77 39.62 -19.86
CA LEU A 218 -26.53 40.30 -19.50
C LEU A 218 -26.23 41.48 -20.41
N THR A 219 -25.67 42.56 -19.87
CA THR A 219 -25.25 43.75 -20.61
C THR A 219 -23.93 44.25 -20.04
N GLU A 220 -23.00 44.66 -20.90
CA GLU A 220 -21.73 45.23 -20.46
C GLU A 220 -21.97 46.47 -19.59
N GLY A 221 -21.27 46.55 -18.46
CA GLY A 221 -21.46 47.62 -17.47
C GLY A 221 -22.60 47.42 -16.47
N LYS A 222 -23.42 46.36 -16.61
CA LYS A 222 -24.47 46.03 -15.61
C LYS A 222 -23.83 45.48 -14.32
N ALA A 223 -24.33 45.92 -13.16
CA ALA A 223 -24.01 45.31 -11.88
C ALA A 223 -24.85 44.03 -11.66
N VAL A 224 -24.21 42.95 -11.19
CA VAL A 224 -24.80 41.65 -10.89
C VAL A 224 -24.49 41.23 -9.46
N GLN A 225 -25.41 40.48 -8.83
CA GLN A 225 -25.22 39.91 -7.50
C GLN A 225 -24.82 38.43 -7.58
N ALA A 226 -24.04 37.95 -6.62
CA ALA A 226 -23.70 36.54 -6.47
C ALA A 226 -24.98 35.70 -6.39
N GLY A 227 -25.09 34.68 -7.24
CA GLY A 227 -26.28 33.85 -7.38
C GLY A 227 -27.38 34.42 -8.29
N GLU A 228 -27.22 35.62 -8.86
CA GLU A 228 -28.17 36.16 -9.85
C GLU A 228 -28.18 35.26 -11.10
N VAL A 229 -29.38 34.94 -11.57
CA VAL A 229 -29.58 34.17 -12.80
C VAL A 229 -29.30 35.06 -14.00
N ILE A 230 -28.26 34.71 -14.75
CA ILE A 230 -27.79 35.45 -15.92
C ILE A 230 -28.36 34.86 -17.22
N GLY A 231 -28.60 33.56 -17.27
CA GLY A 231 -29.12 32.91 -18.47
C GLY A 231 -29.55 31.48 -18.25
N GLU A 232 -30.18 30.90 -19.27
CA GLU A 232 -30.66 29.52 -19.25
C GLU A 232 -30.16 28.77 -20.49
N ILE A 233 -29.70 27.55 -20.25
CA ILE A 233 -29.28 26.59 -21.27
C ILE A 233 -30.32 25.48 -21.29
N ASP A 234 -30.83 25.19 -22.48
CA ASP A 234 -31.58 23.98 -22.72
C ASP A 234 -30.59 22.84 -22.98
N SER A 235 -30.26 22.10 -21.91
CA SER A 235 -29.31 20.99 -21.98
C SER A 235 -30.05 19.76 -22.50
N VAL A 236 -29.68 19.34 -23.71
CA VAL A 236 -30.02 18.01 -24.22
C VAL A 236 -28.99 17.07 -23.61
N VAL A 237 -29.42 16.18 -22.71
CA VAL A 237 -28.57 15.07 -22.29
C VAL A 237 -28.35 14.20 -23.52
N PRO A 238 -27.13 14.09 -24.07
CA PRO A 238 -26.89 13.15 -25.14
C PRO A 238 -27.01 11.75 -24.51
N ILE A 239 -28.15 11.09 -24.73
CA ILE A 239 -28.23 9.64 -24.59
C ILE A 239 -27.15 9.12 -25.53
N ASN A 240 -26.14 8.43 -25.01
CA ASN A 240 -25.09 7.87 -25.84
C ASN A 240 -25.77 6.84 -26.77
N PRO A 241 -25.92 7.12 -28.07
CA PRO A 241 -26.72 6.27 -28.96
C PRO A 241 -26.13 4.86 -29.06
N ASP A 242 -24.84 4.70 -28.76
CA ASP A 242 -24.16 3.41 -28.77
C ASP A 242 -24.55 2.55 -27.56
N HIS A 243 -24.83 3.15 -26.39
CA HIS A 243 -25.29 2.40 -25.21
C HIS A 243 -26.73 1.92 -25.40
N GLU A 244 -27.62 2.78 -25.88
CA GLU A 244 -29.01 2.41 -26.16
C GLU A 244 -29.11 1.31 -27.23
N ARG A 245 -28.27 1.39 -28.27
CA ARG A 245 -28.15 0.32 -29.28
C ARG A 245 -27.64 -0.99 -28.67
N ALA A 246 -26.66 -0.94 -27.77
CA ALA A 246 -26.15 -2.12 -27.08
C ALA A 246 -27.23 -2.77 -26.20
N ASP A 247 -28.00 -1.98 -25.45
CA ASP A 247 -29.09 -2.47 -24.59
C ASP A 247 -30.22 -3.10 -25.42
N ILE A 248 -30.58 -2.48 -26.56
CA ILE A 248 -31.56 -3.02 -27.51
C ILE A 248 -31.05 -4.35 -28.10
N ALA A 249 -29.79 -4.41 -28.51
CA ALA A 249 -29.19 -5.62 -29.06
C ALA A 249 -29.16 -6.75 -28.02
N GLU A 250 -28.82 -6.46 -26.78
CA GLU A 250 -28.81 -7.43 -25.68
C GLU A 250 -30.21 -7.96 -25.38
N ALA A 251 -31.20 -7.09 -25.26
CA ALA A 251 -32.59 -7.50 -25.06
C ALA A 251 -33.12 -8.34 -26.23
N ALA A 252 -32.74 -7.99 -27.47
CA ALA A 252 -33.11 -8.75 -28.66
C ALA A 252 -32.45 -10.14 -28.70
N VAL A 253 -31.17 -10.24 -28.32
CA VAL A 253 -30.46 -11.53 -28.20
C VAL A 253 -31.10 -12.40 -27.13
N GLY A 254 -31.42 -11.85 -25.96
CA GLY A 254 -32.10 -12.58 -24.88
C GLY A 254 -33.43 -13.17 -25.33
N ALA A 255 -34.29 -12.36 -25.98
CA ALA A 255 -35.56 -12.84 -26.52
C ALA A 255 -35.39 -13.91 -27.62
N ALA A 256 -34.39 -13.75 -28.50
CA ALA A 256 -34.08 -14.70 -29.57
C ALA A 256 -33.56 -16.04 -28.99
N ARG A 257 -32.72 -15.99 -27.96
CA ARG A 257 -32.16 -17.17 -27.27
C ARG A 257 -33.26 -18.00 -26.60
N ALA A 258 -34.12 -17.35 -25.83
CA ALA A 258 -35.26 -18.02 -25.17
C ALA A 258 -36.22 -18.64 -26.19
N SER A 259 -36.51 -17.93 -27.28
CA SER A 259 -37.36 -18.43 -28.36
C SER A 259 -36.74 -19.60 -29.12
N ALA A 260 -35.44 -19.56 -29.39
CA ALA A 260 -34.72 -20.64 -30.06
C ALA A 260 -34.67 -21.90 -29.21
N LEU A 261 -34.47 -21.78 -27.90
CA LEU A 261 -34.49 -22.92 -26.99
C LEU A 261 -35.90 -23.53 -26.87
N LEU A 262 -36.96 -22.71 -26.80
CA LEU A 262 -38.34 -23.21 -26.84
C LEU A 262 -38.64 -23.98 -28.14
N ALA A 263 -38.20 -23.45 -29.29
CA ALA A 263 -38.36 -24.14 -30.56
C ALA A 263 -37.60 -25.48 -30.59
N ALA A 264 -36.37 -25.51 -30.07
CA ALA A 264 -35.56 -26.72 -29.94
C ALA A 264 -36.21 -27.79 -29.06
N LEU A 265 -36.82 -27.41 -27.93
CA LEU A 265 -37.55 -28.34 -27.06
C LEU A 265 -38.79 -28.95 -27.74
N ASN A 266 -39.44 -28.19 -28.62
CA ASN A 266 -40.60 -28.67 -29.37
C ASN A 266 -40.23 -29.54 -30.56
N ALA A 267 -39.13 -29.21 -31.25
CA ALA A 267 -38.63 -29.96 -32.41
C ALA A 267 -37.69 -31.12 -32.05
N ASP A 268 -37.23 -31.19 -30.79
CA ASP A 268 -36.16 -32.08 -30.31
C ASP A 268 -34.89 -32.02 -31.19
N ALA A 269 -34.52 -30.79 -31.58
CA ALA A 269 -33.41 -30.52 -32.47
C ALA A 269 -32.50 -29.41 -31.89
N PRO A 270 -31.21 -29.38 -32.24
CA PRO A 270 -30.29 -28.35 -31.74
C PRO A 270 -30.85 -26.94 -31.98
N PRO A 271 -30.82 -26.05 -30.97
CA PRO A 271 -31.33 -24.69 -31.11
C PRO A 271 -30.46 -23.90 -32.08
N VAL A 272 -31.11 -23.07 -32.90
CA VAL A 272 -30.45 -22.15 -33.84
C VAL A 272 -30.87 -20.73 -33.50
N LEU A 273 -29.89 -19.90 -33.14
CA LEU A 273 -30.10 -18.48 -32.89
C LEU A 273 -30.43 -17.78 -34.22
N ARG A 274 -31.61 -17.16 -34.29
CA ARG A 274 -32.00 -16.34 -35.45
C ARG A 274 -31.11 -15.10 -35.54
N GLU A 275 -30.99 -14.53 -36.73
CA GLU A 275 -30.23 -13.31 -36.94
C GLU A 275 -30.82 -12.15 -36.13
N VAL A 276 -29.98 -11.54 -35.30
CA VAL A 276 -30.27 -10.30 -34.58
C VAL A 276 -29.53 -9.17 -35.31
N PRO A 277 -30.23 -8.08 -35.70
CA PRO A 277 -29.60 -6.91 -36.31
C PRO A 277 -28.50 -6.32 -35.41
N ASP A 278 -27.46 -5.77 -36.02
CA ASP A 278 -26.34 -5.08 -35.34
C ASP A 278 -25.54 -5.93 -34.32
N LEU A 279 -25.74 -7.25 -34.31
CA LEU A 279 -24.95 -8.17 -33.50
C LEU A 279 -23.69 -8.63 -34.23
N ASP A 280 -22.54 -8.37 -33.62
CA ASP A 280 -21.24 -8.85 -34.08
C ASP A 280 -21.23 -10.39 -34.31
N PRO A 281 -20.68 -10.88 -35.44
CA PRO A 281 -20.64 -12.31 -35.76
C PRO A 281 -19.92 -13.17 -34.71
N VAL A 282 -18.87 -12.66 -34.06
CA VAL A 282 -18.15 -13.40 -33.02
C VAL A 282 -19.03 -13.53 -31.79
N ARG A 283 -19.68 -12.43 -31.36
CA ARG A 283 -20.65 -12.48 -30.27
C ARG A 283 -21.80 -13.44 -30.56
N ARG A 284 -22.32 -13.46 -31.79
CA ARG A 284 -23.36 -14.42 -32.21
C ARG A 284 -22.91 -15.87 -32.07
N ALA A 285 -21.67 -16.19 -32.46
CA ALA A 285 -21.13 -17.53 -32.36
C ALA A 285 -20.98 -18.00 -30.89
N ILE A 286 -20.55 -17.11 -30.00
CA ILE A 286 -20.47 -17.36 -28.56
C ILE A 286 -21.86 -17.63 -27.99
N GLU A 287 -22.84 -16.80 -28.35
CA GLU A 287 -24.23 -16.97 -27.92
C GLU A 287 -24.86 -18.28 -28.41
N GLN A 288 -24.56 -18.67 -29.65
CA GLN A 288 -24.96 -19.95 -30.21
C GLN A 288 -24.34 -21.13 -29.44
N GLN A 289 -23.07 -21.04 -29.03
CA GLN A 289 -22.42 -22.08 -28.23
C GLN A 289 -23.04 -22.21 -26.83
N HIS A 290 -23.33 -21.09 -26.16
CA HIS A 290 -24.02 -21.11 -24.87
C HIS A 290 -25.43 -21.73 -24.98
N LEU A 291 -26.14 -21.42 -26.06
CA LEU A 291 -27.46 -21.96 -26.33
C LEU A 291 -27.42 -23.48 -26.59
N ILE A 292 -26.44 -23.97 -27.34
CA ILE A 292 -26.21 -25.42 -27.55
C ILE A 292 -25.88 -26.11 -26.22
N ALA A 293 -24.99 -25.53 -25.41
CA ALA A 293 -24.62 -26.10 -24.11
C ALA A 293 -25.83 -26.26 -23.18
N ARG A 294 -26.68 -25.22 -23.07
CA ARG A 294 -27.91 -25.27 -22.27
C ARG A 294 -28.89 -26.35 -22.76
N PHE A 295 -28.95 -26.59 -24.07
CA PHE A 295 -29.78 -27.64 -24.65
C PHE A 295 -29.21 -29.04 -24.40
N GLU A 296 -27.90 -29.23 -24.53
CA GLU A 296 -27.23 -30.51 -24.25
C GLU A 296 -27.31 -30.86 -22.74
N ASP A 297 -27.25 -29.88 -21.84
CA ASP A 297 -27.51 -30.10 -20.41
C ASP A 297 -28.92 -30.64 -20.15
N TYR A 298 -29.92 -30.10 -20.85
CA TYR A 298 -31.30 -30.61 -20.78
C TYR A 298 -31.38 -32.04 -21.33
N ARG A 299 -30.78 -32.29 -22.51
CA ARG A 299 -30.76 -33.63 -23.12
C ARG A 299 -30.06 -34.65 -22.22
N GLY A 300 -28.97 -34.28 -21.57
CA GLY A 300 -28.26 -35.12 -20.62
C GLY A 300 -29.15 -35.53 -19.44
N LYS A 301 -29.92 -34.59 -18.88
CA LYS A 301 -30.89 -34.88 -17.80
C LYS A 301 -31.99 -35.83 -18.26
N ILE A 302 -32.52 -35.65 -19.47
CA ILE A 302 -33.57 -36.52 -20.03
C ILE A 302 -33.00 -37.90 -20.36
N ALA A 303 -31.79 -37.97 -20.91
CA ALA A 303 -31.09 -39.22 -21.21
C ALA A 303 -30.85 -40.06 -19.94
N ALA A 304 -30.45 -39.42 -18.84
CA ALA A 304 -30.29 -40.11 -17.55
C ALA A 304 -31.62 -40.70 -17.04
N ILE A 305 -32.72 -39.95 -17.14
CA ILE A 305 -34.05 -40.46 -16.75
C ILE A 305 -34.50 -41.60 -17.66
N ASN A 306 -34.25 -41.51 -18.97
CA ASN A 306 -34.59 -42.57 -19.91
C ASN A 306 -33.78 -43.84 -19.65
N ALA A 307 -32.50 -43.72 -19.29
CA ALA A 307 -31.66 -44.85 -18.90
C ALA A 307 -32.18 -45.53 -17.61
N GLU A 308 -32.57 -44.72 -16.60
CA GLU A 308 -33.17 -45.25 -15.38
C GLU A 308 -34.53 -45.95 -15.67
N ALA A 309 -35.35 -45.36 -16.53
CA ALA A 309 -36.63 -45.93 -16.93
C ALA A 309 -36.45 -47.28 -17.66
N GLU A 310 -35.45 -47.38 -18.54
CA GLU A 310 -35.12 -48.62 -19.23
C GLU A 310 -34.63 -49.70 -18.26
N GLN A 311 -33.80 -49.33 -17.28
CA GLN A 311 -33.40 -50.26 -16.22
C GLN A 311 -34.61 -50.79 -15.45
N ARG A 312 -35.53 -49.91 -15.02
CA ARG A 312 -36.75 -50.31 -14.31
C ARG A 312 -37.66 -51.18 -15.17
N ARG A 313 -37.70 -50.94 -16.49
CA ARG A 313 -38.44 -51.76 -17.45
C ARG A 313 -37.89 -53.18 -17.49
N VAL A 314 -36.57 -53.34 -17.58
CA VAL A 314 -35.91 -54.66 -17.58
C VAL A 314 -36.17 -55.40 -16.28
N GLU A 315 -36.03 -54.73 -15.13
CA GLU A 315 -36.32 -55.30 -13.81
C GLU A 315 -37.79 -55.74 -13.67
N ARG A 316 -38.73 -54.97 -14.23
CA ARG A 316 -40.15 -55.32 -14.27
C ARG A 316 -40.39 -56.59 -15.09
N VAL A 317 -39.82 -56.67 -16.29
CA VAL A 317 -39.94 -57.86 -17.16
C VAL A 317 -39.37 -59.10 -16.46
N ALA A 318 -38.22 -58.99 -15.78
CA ALA A 318 -37.66 -60.09 -15.02
C ALA A 318 -38.59 -60.53 -13.86
N ALA A 319 -39.23 -59.58 -13.16
CA ALA A 319 -40.20 -59.89 -12.11
C ALA A 319 -41.48 -60.53 -12.67
N GLU A 320 -41.94 -60.10 -13.85
CA GLU A 320 -43.07 -60.70 -14.57
C GLU A 320 -42.78 -62.15 -14.94
N GLU A 321 -41.58 -62.45 -15.46
CA GLU A 321 -41.16 -63.82 -15.78
C GLU A 321 -41.09 -64.71 -14.54
N LEU A 322 -40.54 -64.20 -13.42
CA LEU A 322 -40.51 -64.93 -12.15
C LEU A 322 -41.93 -65.20 -11.64
N ALA A 323 -42.82 -64.21 -11.69
CA ALA A 323 -44.22 -64.39 -11.32
C ALA A 323 -44.91 -65.45 -12.19
N ALA A 324 -44.65 -65.48 -13.51
CA ALA A 324 -45.20 -66.49 -14.41
C ALA A 324 -44.70 -67.90 -14.04
N ARG A 325 -43.39 -68.08 -13.85
CA ARG A 325 -42.81 -69.38 -13.46
C ARG A 325 -43.36 -69.89 -12.13
N THR A 326 -43.50 -69.00 -11.14
CA THR A 326 -44.07 -69.37 -9.82
C THR A 326 -45.57 -69.68 -9.93
N ALA A 327 -46.30 -68.99 -10.82
CA ALA A 327 -47.70 -69.31 -11.10
C ALA A 327 -47.88 -70.70 -11.72
N ASP A 328 -47.04 -71.07 -12.68
CA ASP A 328 -47.05 -72.40 -13.30
C ASP A 328 -46.75 -73.51 -12.28
N ALA A 329 -45.72 -73.29 -11.44
CA ALA A 329 -45.37 -74.21 -10.36
C ALA A 329 -46.50 -74.35 -9.32
N LEU A 330 -47.17 -73.23 -9.01
CA LEU A 330 -48.31 -73.21 -8.11
C LEU A 330 -49.52 -73.96 -8.69
N GLU A 331 -49.79 -73.83 -10.00
CA GLU A 331 -50.86 -74.59 -10.64
C GLU A 331 -50.59 -76.09 -10.59
N ALA A 332 -49.35 -76.51 -10.87
CA ALA A 332 -48.94 -77.91 -10.81
C ALA A 332 -49.16 -78.51 -9.40
N ILE A 333 -48.75 -77.80 -8.34
CA ILE A 333 -48.93 -78.31 -6.98
C ILE A 333 -50.38 -78.24 -6.50
N ARG A 334 -51.17 -77.25 -6.97
CA ARG A 334 -52.61 -77.19 -6.70
C ARG A 334 -53.34 -78.41 -7.25
N LYS A 335 -53.00 -78.87 -8.45
CA LYS A 335 -53.52 -80.11 -9.04
C LYS A 335 -53.16 -81.33 -8.18
N GLN A 336 -51.88 -81.46 -7.79
CA GLN A 336 -51.43 -82.55 -6.91
C GLN A 336 -52.17 -82.57 -5.56
N VAL A 337 -52.29 -81.43 -4.89
CA VAL A 337 -53.02 -81.32 -3.61
C VAL A 337 -54.51 -81.67 -3.79
N ALA A 338 -55.12 -81.26 -4.91
CA ALA A 338 -56.51 -81.58 -5.21
C ALA A 338 -56.74 -83.09 -5.44
N GLU A 339 -55.81 -83.76 -6.12
CA GLU A 339 -55.84 -85.22 -6.35
C GLU A 339 -55.56 -86.02 -5.07
N MET A 340 -54.68 -85.53 -4.18
CA MET A 340 -54.36 -86.18 -2.91
C MET A 340 -55.49 -86.11 -1.88
N ARG A 341 -56.35 -85.09 -1.95
CA ARG A 341 -57.44 -84.86 -0.98
C ARG A 341 -58.43 -86.05 -0.86
N PRO A 342 -59.02 -86.60 -1.95
CA PRO A 342 -59.88 -87.79 -1.84
C PRO A 342 -59.11 -89.03 -1.36
N LEU A 343 -57.83 -89.18 -1.71
CA LEU A 343 -57.00 -90.29 -1.24
C LEU A 343 -56.74 -90.22 0.27
N LEU A 344 -56.62 -89.02 0.83
CA LEU A 344 -56.52 -88.80 2.28
C LEU A 344 -57.85 -89.16 2.98
N GLU A 345 -58.99 -88.75 2.41
CA GLU A 345 -60.32 -89.06 2.94
C GLU A 345 -60.61 -90.56 2.95
N GLN A 346 -60.07 -91.29 1.97
CA GLN A 346 -60.14 -92.76 1.89
C GLN A 346 -59.10 -93.46 2.79
N GLY A 347 -58.22 -92.72 3.48
CA GLY A 347 -57.18 -93.27 4.36
C GLY A 347 -56.01 -93.95 3.62
N ILE A 348 -55.87 -93.73 2.31
CA ILE A 348 -54.86 -94.37 1.45
C ILE A 348 -53.47 -93.73 1.64
N ILE A 349 -53.43 -92.42 1.94
CA ILE A 349 -52.17 -91.67 2.12
C ILE A 349 -52.05 -91.10 3.54
N SER A 350 -50.81 -90.85 3.98
CA SER A 350 -50.54 -90.21 5.28
C SER A 350 -50.93 -88.73 5.30
N ARG A 351 -51.54 -88.29 6.41
CA ARG A 351 -51.86 -86.88 6.65
C ARG A 351 -50.63 -85.97 6.58
N ASN A 352 -49.47 -86.44 7.04
CA ASN A 352 -48.24 -85.65 7.01
C ASN A 352 -47.79 -85.36 5.57
N SER A 353 -47.88 -86.35 4.68
CA SER A 353 -47.52 -86.19 3.27
C SER A 353 -48.45 -85.21 2.54
N PHE A 354 -49.74 -85.19 2.89
CA PHE A 354 -50.68 -84.17 2.39
C PHE A 354 -50.32 -82.77 2.91
N LEU A 355 -50.12 -82.61 4.22
CA LEU A 355 -49.80 -81.32 4.84
C LEU A 355 -48.49 -80.72 4.30
N GLU A 356 -47.49 -81.54 3.99
CA GLU A 356 -46.24 -81.08 3.37
C GLU A 356 -46.48 -80.45 1.99
N LYS A 357 -47.29 -81.10 1.15
CA LYS A 357 -47.66 -80.56 -0.17
C LYS A 357 -48.54 -79.31 -0.05
N ASP A 358 -49.46 -79.29 0.90
CA ASP A 358 -50.32 -78.13 1.18
C ASP A 358 -49.53 -76.92 1.69
N ALA A 359 -48.54 -77.16 2.55
CA ALA A 359 -47.60 -76.15 3.01
C ALA A 359 -46.78 -75.59 1.84
N ARG A 360 -46.30 -76.45 0.93
CA ARG A 360 -45.56 -76.01 -0.27
C ARG A 360 -46.44 -75.21 -1.24
N ARG A 361 -47.71 -75.58 -1.43
CA ARG A 361 -48.70 -74.78 -2.18
C ARG A 361 -48.81 -73.38 -1.57
N THR A 362 -49.02 -73.32 -0.27
CA THR A 362 -49.19 -72.05 0.45
C THR A 362 -47.93 -71.18 0.37
N GLU A 363 -46.74 -71.79 0.38
CA GLU A 363 -45.49 -71.05 0.18
C GLU A 363 -45.38 -70.46 -1.22
N LEU A 364 -45.67 -71.24 -2.26
CA LEU A 364 -45.69 -70.74 -3.65
C LEU A 364 -46.75 -69.65 -3.87
N GLU A 365 -47.89 -69.72 -3.17
CA GLU A 365 -48.90 -68.65 -3.19
C GLU A 365 -48.35 -67.33 -2.63
N ARG A 366 -47.64 -67.37 -1.50
CA ARG A 366 -46.99 -66.18 -0.93
C ARG A 366 -45.88 -65.65 -1.83
N GLU A 367 -45.07 -66.54 -2.39
CA GLU A 367 -43.99 -66.19 -3.29
C GLU A 367 -44.51 -65.52 -4.57
N LEU A 368 -45.59 -66.05 -5.17
CA LEU A 368 -46.28 -65.42 -6.29
C LEU A 368 -46.81 -64.03 -5.93
N GLY A 369 -47.40 -63.88 -4.74
CA GLY A 369 -47.85 -62.59 -4.22
C GLY A 369 -46.72 -61.57 -4.18
N ARG A 370 -45.55 -61.96 -3.66
CA ARG A 370 -44.35 -61.12 -3.58
C ARG A 370 -43.82 -60.72 -4.96
N HIS A 371 -43.73 -61.65 -5.91
CA HIS A 371 -43.29 -61.32 -7.27
C HIS A 371 -44.26 -60.36 -7.98
N ARG A 372 -45.57 -60.54 -7.79
CA ARG A 372 -46.58 -59.61 -8.32
C ARG A 372 -46.47 -58.22 -7.70
N GLU A 373 -46.18 -58.14 -6.41
CA GLU A 373 -45.92 -56.86 -5.74
C GLU A 373 -44.71 -56.14 -6.35
N PHE A 374 -43.62 -56.84 -6.63
CA PHE A 374 -42.47 -56.26 -7.32
C PHE A 374 -42.82 -55.76 -8.72
N VAL A 375 -43.65 -56.47 -9.49
CA VAL A 375 -44.11 -55.98 -10.81
C VAL A 375 -44.84 -54.64 -10.68
N VAL A 376 -45.76 -54.53 -9.72
CA VAL A 376 -46.52 -53.30 -9.46
C VAL A 376 -45.61 -52.17 -8.97
N GLU A 377 -44.67 -52.47 -8.07
CA GLU A 377 -43.70 -51.50 -7.55
C GLU A 377 -42.85 -50.91 -8.68
N ARG A 378 -42.27 -51.75 -9.55
CA ARG A 378 -41.44 -51.29 -10.67
C ARG A 378 -42.26 -50.51 -11.70
N ALA A 379 -43.51 -50.92 -11.96
CA ALA A 379 -44.42 -50.16 -12.82
C ALA A 379 -44.69 -48.74 -12.28
N ARG A 380 -45.01 -48.61 -10.98
CA ARG A 380 -45.20 -47.30 -10.34
C ARG A 380 -43.93 -46.45 -10.36
N ALA A 381 -42.77 -47.07 -10.20
CA ALA A 381 -41.50 -46.37 -10.28
C ALA A 381 -41.26 -45.79 -11.69
N MET A 382 -41.62 -46.52 -12.75
CA MET A 382 -41.59 -46.01 -14.12
C MET A 382 -42.54 -44.82 -14.33
N GLU A 383 -43.78 -44.90 -13.84
CA GLU A 383 -44.73 -43.79 -13.90
C GLU A 383 -44.19 -42.53 -13.19
N GLY A 384 -43.51 -42.72 -12.04
CA GLY A 384 -42.82 -41.65 -11.32
C GLY A 384 -41.70 -40.99 -12.14
N LEU A 385 -40.92 -41.79 -12.88
CA LEU A 385 -39.88 -41.28 -13.78
C LEU A 385 -40.47 -40.51 -14.97
N GLU A 386 -41.58 -40.96 -15.54
CA GLU A 386 -42.29 -40.23 -16.60
C GLU A 386 -42.89 -38.91 -16.09
N ALA A 387 -43.45 -38.90 -14.88
CA ALA A 387 -43.91 -37.68 -14.23
C ALA A 387 -42.75 -36.70 -14.00
N ARG A 388 -41.60 -37.19 -13.53
CA ARG A 388 -40.38 -36.40 -13.35
C ARG A 388 -39.89 -35.81 -14.68
N ARG A 389 -39.87 -36.60 -15.75
CA ARG A 389 -39.51 -36.16 -17.10
C ARG A 389 -40.42 -35.00 -17.57
N ARG A 390 -41.74 -35.14 -17.39
CA ARG A 390 -42.73 -34.10 -17.71
C ARG A 390 -42.53 -32.84 -16.86
N SER A 391 -42.23 -33.00 -15.57
CA SER A 391 -41.97 -31.88 -14.67
C SER A 391 -40.77 -31.05 -15.10
N ILE A 392 -39.62 -31.69 -15.39
CA ILE A 392 -38.41 -31.00 -15.84
C ILE A 392 -38.67 -30.23 -17.15
N ARG A 393 -39.38 -30.85 -18.10
CA ARG A 393 -39.76 -30.19 -19.35
C ARG A 393 -40.64 -28.96 -19.10
N SER A 394 -41.70 -29.12 -18.31
CA SER A 394 -42.66 -28.05 -17.99
C SER A 394 -42.00 -26.89 -17.24
N GLU A 395 -41.12 -27.18 -16.30
CA GLU A 395 -40.37 -26.17 -15.54
C GLU A 395 -39.42 -25.36 -16.45
N LEU A 396 -38.71 -26.05 -17.35
CA LEU A 396 -37.86 -25.38 -18.33
C LEU A 396 -38.68 -24.53 -19.29
N GLU A 397 -39.76 -25.07 -19.87
CA GLU A 397 -40.67 -24.33 -20.75
C GLU A 397 -41.22 -23.08 -20.07
N ARG A 398 -41.71 -23.21 -18.82
CA ARG A 398 -42.21 -22.07 -18.03
C ARG A 398 -41.14 -21.00 -17.83
N THR A 399 -39.92 -21.40 -17.48
CA THR A 399 -38.80 -20.48 -17.29
C THR A 399 -38.49 -19.73 -18.59
N LEU A 400 -38.46 -20.43 -19.71
CA LEU A 400 -38.18 -19.83 -21.01
C LEU A 400 -39.30 -18.91 -21.52
N TYR A 401 -40.56 -19.22 -21.21
CA TYR A 401 -41.67 -18.31 -21.52
C TYR A 401 -41.56 -17.00 -20.74
N VAL A 402 -41.23 -17.07 -19.45
CA VAL A 402 -41.00 -15.88 -18.62
C VAL A 402 -39.82 -15.07 -19.14
N GLU A 403 -38.67 -15.72 -19.39
CA GLU A 403 -37.46 -15.10 -19.93
C GLU A 403 -37.76 -14.39 -21.27
N ARG A 404 -38.45 -15.08 -22.20
CA ARG A 404 -38.87 -14.51 -23.48
C ARG A 404 -39.74 -13.27 -23.30
N ASP A 405 -40.74 -13.33 -22.43
CA ASP A 405 -41.71 -12.25 -22.25
C ASP A 405 -41.10 -11.04 -21.54
N GLU A 406 -40.17 -11.25 -20.61
CA GLU A 406 -39.39 -10.19 -19.97
C GLU A 406 -38.52 -9.45 -20.98
N PHE A 407 -37.72 -10.17 -21.77
CA PHE A 407 -36.91 -9.56 -22.82
C PHE A 407 -37.75 -8.89 -23.91
N ALA A 408 -38.90 -9.46 -24.28
CA ALA A 408 -39.83 -8.83 -25.23
C ALA A 408 -40.41 -7.51 -24.68
N LYS A 409 -40.77 -7.46 -23.39
CA LYS A 409 -41.22 -6.23 -22.74
C LYS A 409 -40.10 -5.19 -22.65
N LEU A 410 -38.90 -5.60 -22.28
CA LEU A 410 -37.73 -4.72 -22.22
C LEU A 410 -37.42 -4.14 -23.61
N LEU A 411 -37.38 -4.98 -24.64
CA LEU A 411 -37.16 -4.54 -26.02
C LEU A 411 -38.24 -3.56 -26.49
N ALA A 412 -39.50 -3.79 -26.10
CA ALA A 412 -40.60 -2.86 -26.41
C ALA A 412 -40.49 -1.53 -25.65
N GLN A 413 -39.89 -1.51 -24.45
CA GLN A 413 -39.62 -0.28 -23.71
C GLN A 413 -38.45 0.50 -24.34
N LEU A 414 -37.35 -0.20 -24.65
CA LEU A 414 -36.16 0.41 -25.24
C LEU A 414 -36.39 0.92 -26.67
N ARG A 415 -37.31 0.31 -27.43
CA ARG A 415 -37.67 0.80 -28.78
C ARG A 415 -38.65 1.98 -28.78
N LYS A 416 -39.27 2.31 -27.65
CA LYS A 416 -40.10 3.52 -27.59
C LYS A 416 -39.16 4.72 -27.61
N PRO A 417 -39.31 5.66 -28.56
CA PRO A 417 -38.51 6.88 -28.54
C PRO A 417 -38.80 7.61 -27.23
N ALA A 418 -37.82 7.60 -26.31
CA ALA A 418 -37.91 8.43 -25.13
C ALA A 418 -37.89 9.89 -25.61
N PRO A 419 -38.83 10.76 -25.18
CA PRO A 419 -38.70 12.17 -25.46
C PRO A 419 -37.35 12.64 -24.89
N PRO A 420 -36.57 13.46 -25.64
CA PRO A 420 -35.32 13.98 -25.13
C PRO A 420 -35.60 14.64 -23.78
N GLN A 421 -34.99 14.14 -22.71
CA GLN A 421 -35.11 14.76 -21.40
C GLN A 421 -34.30 16.04 -21.43
N THR A 422 -34.92 17.11 -21.91
CA THR A 422 -34.37 18.46 -21.85
C THR A 422 -34.40 18.91 -20.40
N ARG A 423 -33.21 19.19 -19.86
CA ARG A 423 -33.05 19.73 -18.52
C ARG A 423 -32.63 21.18 -18.65
N MET A 424 -33.43 22.07 -18.07
CA MET A 424 -33.08 23.48 -18.03
C MET A 424 -31.94 23.66 -17.02
N VAL A 425 -30.81 24.18 -17.48
CA VAL A 425 -29.64 24.47 -16.65
C VAL A 425 -29.44 25.97 -16.61
N THR A 426 -29.45 26.52 -15.40
CA THR A 426 -29.33 27.96 -15.18
C THR A 426 -27.86 28.37 -15.04
N ILE A 427 -27.46 29.47 -15.68
CA ILE A 427 -26.17 30.13 -15.53
C ILE A 427 -26.32 31.19 -14.45
N VAL A 428 -25.52 31.11 -13.39
CA VAL A 428 -25.58 32.04 -12.23
C VAL A 428 -24.27 32.80 -12.04
N ALA A 429 -24.34 34.03 -11.55
CA ALA A 429 -23.16 34.82 -11.24
C ALA A 429 -22.39 34.23 -10.03
N PRO A 430 -21.06 34.03 -10.11
CA PRO A 430 -20.29 33.48 -9.00
C PRO A 430 -19.98 34.50 -7.90
N LEU A 431 -19.99 35.80 -8.20
CA LEU A 431 -19.67 36.88 -7.26
C LEU A 431 -20.40 38.20 -7.61
N ASP A 432 -20.47 39.11 -6.64
CA ASP A 432 -20.99 40.46 -6.83
C ASP A 432 -20.02 41.31 -7.66
N GLY A 433 -20.49 41.90 -8.76
CA GLY A 433 -19.59 42.62 -9.67
C GLY A 433 -20.26 43.36 -10.81
N ILE A 434 -19.44 44.05 -11.61
CA ILE A 434 -19.81 44.68 -12.86
C ILE A 434 -19.33 43.77 -14.01
N VAL A 435 -20.22 43.55 -14.98
CA VAL A 435 -19.91 42.81 -16.20
C VAL A 435 -18.96 43.64 -17.06
N ARG A 436 -17.77 43.13 -17.35
CA ARG A 436 -16.77 43.84 -18.17
C ARG A 436 -16.87 43.53 -19.64
N ARG A 437 -16.92 42.24 -19.98
CA ARG A 437 -16.91 41.74 -21.35
C ARG A 437 -17.86 40.57 -21.47
N ILE A 438 -18.68 40.56 -22.51
CA ILE A 438 -19.54 39.44 -22.84
C ILE A 438 -18.95 38.72 -24.06
N ALA A 439 -18.94 37.39 -24.05
CA ALA A 439 -18.56 36.61 -25.22
C ALA A 439 -19.62 36.78 -26.33
N PRO A 440 -19.24 36.72 -27.63
CA PRO A 440 -20.18 36.89 -28.75
C PRO A 440 -21.07 35.64 -28.93
N LEU A 441 -21.92 35.37 -27.94
CA LEU A 441 -22.87 34.25 -27.92
C LEU A 441 -24.23 34.73 -28.41
N GLU A 442 -24.86 33.98 -29.31
CA GLU A 442 -26.21 34.26 -29.83
C GLU A 442 -27.25 33.35 -29.16
N VAL A 443 -28.39 33.93 -28.78
CA VAL A 443 -29.54 33.16 -28.29
C VAL A 443 -30.05 32.23 -29.40
N GLY A 444 -30.22 30.95 -29.09
CA GLY A 444 -30.61 29.89 -30.02
C GLY A 444 -29.45 29.11 -30.63
N LYS A 445 -28.18 29.45 -30.33
CA LYS A 445 -27.00 28.69 -30.77
C LYS A 445 -26.56 27.65 -29.72
N PRO A 446 -25.90 26.56 -30.16
CA PRO A 446 -25.30 25.59 -29.26
C PRO A 446 -24.07 26.18 -28.54
N ILE A 447 -23.98 25.96 -27.23
CA ILE A 447 -22.87 26.33 -26.36
C ILE A 447 -22.28 25.07 -25.72
N LYS A 448 -20.96 25.02 -25.53
CA LYS A 448 -20.27 23.88 -24.89
C LYS A 448 -20.05 24.13 -23.40
N GLN A 449 -20.06 23.07 -22.61
CA GLN A 449 -19.65 23.14 -21.21
C GLN A 449 -18.22 23.70 -21.09
N GLY A 450 -18.02 24.66 -20.19
CA GLY A 450 -16.75 25.34 -19.97
C GLY A 450 -16.45 26.49 -20.94
N GLU A 451 -17.33 26.77 -21.90
CA GLU A 451 -17.21 27.93 -22.78
C GLU A 451 -17.46 29.23 -22.00
N GLU A 452 -16.63 30.25 -22.22
CA GLU A 452 -16.72 31.53 -21.52
C GLU A 452 -17.94 32.32 -22.00
N VAL A 453 -18.74 32.78 -21.06
CA VAL A 453 -19.97 33.56 -21.29
C VAL A 453 -19.72 35.05 -21.03
N ALA A 454 -19.09 35.40 -19.90
CA ALA A 454 -18.78 36.78 -19.55
C ALA A 454 -17.71 36.89 -18.45
N GLY A 455 -17.00 38.02 -18.40
CA GLY A 455 -16.10 38.36 -17.29
C GLY A 455 -16.77 39.30 -16.28
N ILE A 456 -16.77 38.92 -15.00
CA ILE A 456 -17.33 39.73 -13.90
C ILE A 456 -16.18 40.21 -13.01
N ALA A 457 -16.14 41.51 -12.73
CA ALA A 457 -15.16 42.12 -11.83
C ALA A 457 -15.85 42.92 -10.72
N PRO A 458 -15.38 42.87 -9.47
CA PRO A 458 -15.94 43.67 -8.38
C PRO A 458 -15.85 45.18 -8.68
N PRO A 459 -16.84 46.00 -8.25
CA PRO A 459 -16.90 47.44 -8.55
C PRO A 459 -15.78 48.25 -7.86
N THR A 460 -15.39 47.85 -6.64
CA THR A 460 -14.30 48.46 -5.89
C THR A 460 -13.58 47.38 -5.08
N PRO A 461 -12.72 46.57 -5.72
CA PRO A 461 -11.95 45.58 -4.96
C PRO A 461 -10.99 46.34 -4.02
N PRO A 462 -10.89 45.97 -2.73
CA PRO A 462 -9.68 46.28 -1.99
C PRO A 462 -8.48 45.79 -2.81
N LEU A 463 -7.50 46.68 -3.04
CA LEU A 463 -6.28 46.32 -3.73
C LEU A 463 -5.35 45.67 -2.71
N GLU A 464 -4.97 44.43 -2.97
CA GLU A 464 -3.90 43.78 -2.22
C GLU A 464 -2.60 43.93 -2.98
N LEU A 465 -1.50 44.13 -2.24
CA LEU A 465 -0.18 44.15 -2.84
C LEU A 465 0.37 42.72 -2.83
N GLU A 466 0.49 42.13 -4.02
CA GLU A 466 1.03 40.80 -4.24
C GLU A 466 2.54 40.89 -4.44
N VAL A 467 3.31 40.27 -3.56
CA VAL A 467 4.77 40.17 -3.65
C VAL A 467 5.15 38.72 -3.95
N ILE A 468 5.97 38.52 -4.97
CA ILE A 468 6.53 37.21 -5.30
C ILE A 468 8.02 37.26 -4.94
N THR A 469 8.43 36.44 -3.98
CA THR A 469 9.84 36.34 -3.55
C THR A 469 10.28 34.88 -3.48
N ASP A 470 11.58 34.62 -3.34
CA ASP A 470 12.14 33.29 -3.13
C ASP A 470 11.68 32.69 -1.79
N ALA A 471 11.47 31.37 -1.77
CA ALA A 471 10.98 30.66 -0.59
C ALA A 471 11.86 30.85 0.65
N ALA A 472 13.18 31.00 0.46
CA ALA A 472 14.12 31.24 1.56
C ALA A 472 13.88 32.59 2.25
N GLU A 473 13.52 33.64 1.50
CA GLU A 473 13.24 34.96 2.07
C GLU A 473 11.83 35.03 2.66
N ALA A 474 10.85 34.37 2.03
CA ALA A 474 9.48 34.36 2.50
C ALA A 474 9.31 33.73 3.89
N PHE A 475 10.15 32.76 4.26
CA PHE A 475 10.15 32.15 5.60
C PHE A 475 10.35 33.18 6.73
N ARG A 476 11.01 34.30 6.44
CA ARG A 476 11.28 35.38 7.41
C ARG A 476 10.07 36.29 7.65
N VAL A 477 9.12 36.28 6.72
CA VAL A 477 7.93 37.11 6.75
C VAL A 477 6.83 36.36 7.51
N LYS A 478 6.32 36.98 8.56
CA LYS A 478 5.22 36.42 9.38
C LYS A 478 3.94 37.22 9.16
N PRO A 479 2.76 36.57 9.14
CA PRO A 479 1.48 37.27 9.15
C PRO A 479 1.41 38.30 10.29
N GLY A 480 0.89 39.50 9.99
CA GLY A 480 0.75 40.61 10.93
C GLY A 480 1.93 41.61 10.96
N GLN A 481 3.05 41.34 10.29
CA GLN A 481 4.17 42.30 10.20
C GLN A 481 3.75 43.57 9.45
N ILE A 482 4.21 44.72 9.93
CA ILE A 482 3.94 46.03 9.35
C ILE A 482 5.16 46.45 8.53
N GLY A 483 4.92 47.04 7.37
CA GLY A 483 5.96 47.62 6.54
C GLY A 483 5.46 48.78 5.71
N ARG A 484 6.32 49.22 4.79
CA ARG A 484 6.04 50.35 3.91
C ARG A 484 6.28 49.98 2.47
N ALA A 485 5.36 50.36 1.59
CA ALA A 485 5.50 50.18 0.16
C ALA A 485 5.65 51.54 -0.53
N THR A 486 6.68 51.67 -1.35
CA THR A 486 6.94 52.85 -2.19
C THR A 486 7.04 52.42 -3.64
N LEU A 487 6.80 53.33 -4.58
CA LEU A 487 6.99 53.03 -6.02
C LEU A 487 8.46 52.68 -6.29
N THR A 488 8.72 51.64 -7.09
CA THR A 488 10.09 51.21 -7.43
C THR A 488 10.87 52.32 -8.14
N VAL A 489 10.19 53.18 -8.91
CA VAL A 489 10.75 54.39 -9.50
C VAL A 489 10.15 55.60 -8.76
N PRO A 490 10.81 56.13 -7.72
CA PRO A 490 10.28 57.23 -6.94
C PRO A 490 10.31 58.54 -7.74
N MET A 491 9.14 59.12 -7.98
CA MET A 491 8.99 60.48 -8.49
C MET A 491 8.72 61.46 -7.33
N ALA A 492 9.03 62.75 -7.51
CA ALA A 492 8.74 63.76 -6.49
C ALA A 492 7.24 63.76 -6.13
N GLY A 493 6.89 63.48 -4.87
CA GLY A 493 5.51 63.33 -4.40
C GLY A 493 4.94 61.91 -4.41
N SER A 494 5.77 60.88 -4.57
CA SER A 494 5.32 59.47 -4.53
C SER A 494 4.63 59.13 -3.20
N PRO A 495 3.44 58.49 -3.24
CA PRO A 495 2.73 58.08 -2.03
C PRO A 495 3.46 56.93 -1.31
N GLU A 496 3.51 57.00 0.01
CA GLU A 496 3.99 55.92 0.87
C GLU A 496 2.77 55.17 1.45
N LEU A 497 2.72 53.86 1.22
CA LEU A 497 1.63 53.00 1.66
C LEU A 497 2.05 52.21 2.90
N ALA A 498 1.28 52.34 3.98
CA ALA A 498 1.38 51.42 5.11
C ALA A 498 0.74 50.08 4.73
N VAL A 499 1.54 49.01 4.79
CA VAL A 499 1.12 47.65 4.43
C VAL A 499 1.27 46.72 5.61
N ARG A 500 0.35 45.75 5.75
CA ARG A 500 0.41 44.68 6.74
C ARG A 500 0.32 43.33 6.06
N VAL A 501 1.16 42.39 6.48
CA VAL A 501 1.15 41.02 5.97
C VAL A 501 -0.14 40.32 6.37
N ALA A 502 -0.96 39.94 5.39
CA ALA A 502 -2.23 39.26 5.62
C ALA A 502 -2.03 37.74 5.67
N SER A 503 -1.38 37.20 4.64
CA SER A 503 -1.07 35.78 4.55
C SER A 503 0.17 35.54 3.68
N VAL A 504 0.88 34.47 4.00
CA VAL A 504 2.03 33.96 3.24
C VAL A 504 1.60 32.61 2.67
N ALA A 505 1.37 32.54 1.36
CA ALA A 505 0.92 31.33 0.70
C ALA A 505 2.14 30.53 0.21
N GLU A 506 2.36 29.36 0.80
CA GLU A 506 3.41 28.43 0.38
C GLU A 506 3.04 27.82 -0.97
N HIS A 507 3.92 27.97 -1.95
CA HIS A 507 3.78 27.59 -3.38
C HIS A 507 2.91 28.51 -4.24
N ALA A 508 3.58 29.45 -4.92
CA ALA A 508 3.07 30.05 -6.15
C ALA A 508 3.96 29.63 -7.33
N THR A 509 3.34 29.13 -8.39
CA THR A 509 4.03 28.81 -9.64
C THR A 509 4.39 30.12 -10.36
N GLY A 510 5.66 30.51 -10.33
CA GLY A 510 6.19 31.59 -11.17
C GLY A 510 6.32 31.15 -12.64
N PRO A 511 6.60 32.08 -13.58
CA PRO A 511 6.72 31.79 -15.01
C PRO A 511 7.91 30.90 -15.41
N ALA A 512 8.78 30.51 -14.45
CA ALA A 512 9.95 29.67 -14.71
C ALA A 512 9.96 28.40 -13.82
N PRO A 513 10.06 27.18 -14.38
CA PRO A 513 9.81 25.92 -13.68
C PRO A 513 10.89 25.44 -12.70
N ARG A 514 11.86 26.29 -12.30
CA ARG A 514 12.98 25.89 -11.43
C ARG A 514 13.15 26.69 -10.14
N GLN A 515 12.38 27.75 -9.91
CA GLN A 515 12.53 28.61 -8.74
C GLN A 515 11.30 28.49 -7.84
N ARG A 516 11.49 28.07 -6.59
CA ARG A 516 10.41 28.01 -5.59
C ARG A 516 10.10 29.44 -5.14
N SER A 517 9.10 30.05 -5.77
CA SER A 517 8.58 31.35 -5.36
C SER A 517 7.41 31.22 -4.39
N THR A 518 7.38 32.08 -3.38
CA THR A 518 6.30 32.20 -2.40
C THR A 518 5.57 33.52 -2.62
N ARG A 519 4.24 33.45 -2.58
CA ARG A 519 3.37 34.61 -2.77
C ARG A 519 2.96 35.17 -1.41
N ILE A 520 3.28 36.43 -1.18
CA ILE A 520 2.92 37.16 0.03
C ILE A 520 1.82 38.16 -0.33
N ARG A 521 0.71 38.12 0.40
CA ARG A 521 -0.40 39.07 0.27
C ARG A 521 -0.33 40.10 1.38
N LEU A 522 -0.36 41.37 0.99
CA LEU A 522 -0.27 42.50 1.90
C LEU A 522 -1.54 43.36 1.79
N LEU A 523 -2.18 43.62 2.93
CA LEU A 523 -3.31 44.54 3.04
C LEU A 523 -2.79 45.97 3.17
N THR A 524 -3.36 46.88 2.40
CA THR A 524 -3.08 48.32 2.51
C THR A 524 -4.03 48.97 3.52
N GLU A 525 -3.52 49.67 4.53
CA GLU A 525 -4.35 50.20 5.62
C GLU A 525 -4.64 51.70 5.56
N LYS A 526 -3.75 52.49 4.95
CA LYS A 526 -3.94 53.94 4.82
C LYS A 526 -2.97 54.54 3.82
N LEU A 527 -3.50 55.36 2.92
CA LEU A 527 -2.74 56.27 2.07
C LEU A 527 -2.42 57.54 2.86
N SER A 528 -1.14 57.89 3.00
CA SER A 528 -0.72 59.19 3.51
C SER A 528 0.01 59.95 2.39
N GLY A 529 -0.67 60.92 1.77
CA GLY A 529 -0.11 61.75 0.70
C GLY A 529 -1.18 62.38 -0.21
N SER A 530 -1.00 63.66 -0.57
CA SER A 530 -1.95 64.49 -1.33
C SER A 530 -1.95 64.22 -2.85
N SER A 531 -1.98 62.96 -3.27
CA SER A 531 -2.10 62.58 -4.69
C SER A 531 -2.74 61.21 -4.82
N GLY A 532 -4.03 61.13 -4.48
CA GLY A 532 -4.82 59.89 -4.55
C GLY A 532 -5.08 59.35 -5.97
N ALA A 533 -4.66 60.06 -7.02
CA ALA A 533 -4.93 59.68 -8.41
C ALA A 533 -3.81 58.89 -9.11
N LEU A 534 -2.55 59.01 -8.66
CA LEU A 534 -1.40 58.32 -9.26
C LEU A 534 -1.15 56.91 -8.69
N ALA A 535 -1.80 56.56 -7.57
CA ALA A 535 -1.55 55.32 -6.83
C ALA A 535 -2.32 54.08 -7.34
N TYR A 536 -3.13 54.21 -8.39
CA TYR A 536 -4.10 53.19 -8.84
C TYR A 536 -3.73 52.52 -10.16
N ASP A 537 -2.50 52.69 -10.67
CA ASP A 537 -2.06 51.96 -11.85
C ASP A 537 -1.71 50.51 -11.47
N SER A 538 -2.55 49.56 -11.91
CA SER A 538 -2.34 48.12 -11.75
C SER A 538 -1.05 47.58 -12.38
N GLN A 539 -0.38 48.37 -13.23
CA GLN A 539 0.91 48.01 -13.83
C GLN A 539 2.12 48.57 -13.09
N ALA A 540 1.92 49.45 -12.10
CA ALA A 540 3.02 49.99 -11.32
C ALA A 540 3.63 48.92 -10.40
N THR A 541 4.96 48.83 -10.39
CA THR A 541 5.70 48.01 -9.45
C THR A 541 6.00 48.79 -8.17
N TRP A 542 5.77 48.16 -7.04
CA TRP A 542 5.98 48.72 -5.72
C TRP A 542 7.11 47.99 -5.03
N GLN A 543 8.08 48.72 -4.52
CA GLN A 543 9.09 48.20 -3.62
C GLN A 543 8.52 48.17 -2.19
N VAL A 544 8.38 46.97 -1.64
CA VAL A 544 7.93 46.73 -0.28
C VAL A 544 9.13 46.55 0.62
N ARG A 545 9.15 47.27 1.74
CA ARG A 545 10.08 47.07 2.85
C ARG A 545 9.31 46.60 4.07
N LEU A 546 9.56 45.36 4.49
CA LEU A 546 9.02 44.78 5.72
C LEU A 546 10.12 44.69 6.78
N GLN A 547 9.78 45.00 8.03
CA GLN A 547 10.69 44.77 9.15
C GLN A 547 10.57 43.32 9.60
N THR A 548 11.49 42.47 9.16
CA THR A 548 11.51 41.03 9.49
C THR A 548 12.34 40.77 10.74
N GLY A 549 12.01 41.44 11.85
CA GLY A 549 12.67 41.24 13.14
C GLY A 549 14.19 41.48 13.17
N ALA A 550 14.79 41.16 14.31
CA ALA A 550 16.23 41.25 14.50
C ALA A 550 16.88 39.86 14.40
N GLU A 551 17.98 39.79 13.66
CA GLU A 551 18.80 38.60 13.52
C GLU A 551 20.12 38.80 14.27
N MET A 552 20.67 37.75 14.89
CA MET A 552 21.98 37.85 15.54
C MET A 552 23.08 38.06 14.49
N MET A 553 24.05 38.93 14.78
CA MET A 553 25.14 39.26 13.85
C MET A 553 25.91 38.01 13.38
N MET A 554 26.03 37.00 14.25
CA MET A 554 26.66 35.71 13.94
C MET A 554 25.96 34.97 12.79
N ASP A 555 24.62 34.88 12.81
CA ASP A 555 23.84 34.16 11.78
C ASP A 555 23.95 34.84 10.41
N ARG A 556 23.99 36.18 10.38
CA ARG A 556 24.22 36.96 9.17
C ARG A 556 25.61 36.67 8.59
N TRP A 557 26.63 36.60 9.44
CA TRP A 557 28.00 36.36 9.01
C TRP A 557 28.20 34.94 8.46
N ILE A 558 27.61 33.94 9.13
CA ILE A 558 27.60 32.54 8.66
C ILE A 558 26.95 32.43 7.29
N ARG A 559 25.80 33.08 7.07
CA ARG A 559 25.13 33.09 5.77
C ARG A 559 25.95 33.79 4.68
N GLN A 560 26.51 34.96 4.98
CA GLN A 560 27.34 35.69 4.03
C GLN A 560 28.61 34.91 3.65
N TRP A 561 29.08 34.02 4.53
CA TRP A 561 30.15 33.07 4.23
C TRP A 561 29.68 31.87 3.40
N GLN A 562 28.45 31.38 3.59
CA GLN A 562 27.85 30.32 2.77
C GLN A 562 27.42 30.77 1.36
N GLU A 563 27.09 32.05 1.20
CA GLU A 563 26.70 32.66 -0.08
C GLU A 563 27.90 33.06 -0.95
N ARG A 564 29.10 33.17 -0.37
CA ARG A 564 30.37 33.37 -1.09
C ARG A 564 31.02 32.04 -1.43
#